data_AF-A0A931BV94-F1
#
_entry.id   AF-A0A931BV94-F1
#
_cell.length_a   1.000
_cell.length_b   1.000
_cell.length_c   1.000
_cell.angle_alpha   90.00
_cell.angle_beta   90.00
_cell.angle_gamma   90.00
#
_symmetry.space_group_name_H-M   'P 1'
#
loop_
_entity.id
_entity.type
_entity.pdbx_description
1 polymer ?
#
loop_
_entity_poly.entity_id
_entity_poly.type
_entity_poly.pdbx_seq_one_letter_code
_entity_poly.pdbx_strand_id
1 'polypeptide(L)'
;MQHFDKEAAPLIAFVQEEIASTLNETASQILERLPPITRLRLLAFMSLIDDPQATKALLDVDSSGRLRLTLAAYGVRSANQGH
;
A
#
# COMPACT_ATOMS: atom_id res chain seq x y z
N MET A 1 -2.72 30.11 -30.78
CA MET A 1 -2.86 28.65 -30.63
C MET A 1 -2.84 28.28 -29.13
N GLN A 2 -3.84 28.72 -28.36
CA GLN A 2 -3.88 28.55 -26.88
C GLN A 2 -5.30 28.38 -26.30
N HIS A 3 -6.27 27.88 -27.09
CA HIS A 3 -7.66 27.71 -26.61
C HIS A 3 -8.09 26.25 -26.41
N PHE A 4 -7.27 25.26 -26.79
CA PHE A 4 -7.65 23.84 -26.73
C PHE A 4 -7.35 23.17 -25.37
N ASP A 5 -6.41 23.69 -24.57
CA ASP A 5 -6.05 23.08 -23.27
C ASP A 5 -7.10 23.27 -22.16
N LYS A 6 -7.88 24.36 -22.21
CA LYS A 6 -8.88 24.68 -21.17
C LYS A 6 -10.12 23.79 -21.24
N GLU A 7 -10.50 23.33 -22.44
CA GLU A 7 -11.65 22.45 -22.65
C GLU A 7 -11.31 20.97 -22.40
N ALA A 8 -10.04 20.59 -22.59
CA ALA A 8 -9.58 19.23 -22.32
C ALA A 8 -9.48 18.93 -20.82
N ALA A 9 -9.18 19.92 -19.97
CA ALA A 9 -9.00 19.72 -18.54
C ALA A 9 -10.24 19.13 -17.81
N PRO A 10 -11.48 19.61 -18.05
CA PRO A 10 -12.68 18.98 -17.50
C PRO A 10 -12.91 17.54 -17.97
N LEU A 11 -12.62 17.26 -19.25
CA LEU A 11 -12.76 15.91 -19.80
C LEU A 11 -11.73 14.95 -19.22
N ILE A 12 -10.48 15.41 -19.04
CA ILE A 12 -9.41 14.63 -18.41
C ILE A 12 -9.78 14.33 -16.95
N ALA A 13 -10.28 15.33 -16.20
CA ALA A 13 -10.71 15.13 -14.82
C ALA A 13 -11.86 14.10 -14.73
N PHE A 14 -12.85 14.20 -15.62
CA PHE A 14 -13.94 13.22 -15.70
C PHE A 14 -13.42 11.80 -15.99
N VAL A 15 -12.56 11.65 -17.00
CA VAL A 15 -11.98 10.34 -17.33
C VAL A 15 -11.14 9.78 -16.17
N GLN A 16 -10.39 10.62 -15.46
CA GLN A 16 -9.64 10.21 -14.28
C GLN A 16 -10.56 9.72 -13.15
N GLU A 17 -11.68 10.41 -12.92
CA GLU A 17 -12.67 10.04 -11.92
C GLU A 17 -13.34 8.70 -12.26
N GLU A 18 -13.74 8.50 -13.51
CA GLU A 18 -14.33 7.23 -13.98
C GLU A 18 -13.35 6.06 -13.86
N ILE A 19 -12.08 6.27 -14.21
CA ILE A 19 -11.03 5.26 -14.04
C ILE A 19 -10.82 4.95 -12.55
N ALA A 20 -10.73 5.96 -11.70
CA ALA A 20 -10.56 5.78 -10.25
C ALA A 20 -11.75 5.02 -9.65
N SER A 21 -12.97 5.35 -10.05
CA SER A 21 -14.20 4.66 -9.63
C SER A 21 -14.16 3.18 -10.03
N THR A 22 -13.87 2.88 -11.30
CA THR A 22 -13.78 1.51 -11.82
C THR A 22 -12.70 0.70 -11.10
N LEU A 23 -11.52 1.30 -10.86
CA LEU A 23 -10.43 0.65 -10.13
C LEU A 23 -10.82 0.37 -8.68
N ASN A 24 -11.49 1.31 -8.03
CA ASN A 24 -11.95 1.15 -6.65
C ASN A 24 -12.99 0.03 -6.52
N GLU A 25 -13.96 -0.04 -7.42
CA GLU A 25 -14.95 -1.13 -7.46
C GLU A 25 -14.28 -2.48 -7.70
N THR A 26 -13.38 -2.54 -8.69
CA THR A 26 -12.63 -3.77 -9.02
C THR A 26 -11.78 -4.23 -7.84
N ALA A 27 -11.04 -3.31 -7.21
CA ALA A 27 -10.23 -3.61 -6.04
C ALA A 27 -11.09 -4.13 -4.89
N SER A 28 -12.24 -3.50 -4.62
CA SER A 28 -13.17 -3.94 -3.57
C SER A 28 -13.66 -5.37 -3.80
N GLN A 29 -14.08 -5.70 -5.04
CA GLN A 29 -14.51 -7.05 -5.40
C GLN A 29 -13.40 -8.09 -5.24
N ILE A 30 -12.16 -7.74 -5.60
CA ILE A 30 -11.00 -8.63 -5.41
C ILE A 30 -10.76 -8.85 -3.93
N LEU A 31 -10.73 -7.78 -3.12
CA LEU A 31 -10.50 -7.85 -1.67
C LEU A 31 -11.54 -8.74 -0.99
N GLU A 32 -12.81 -8.63 -1.35
CA GLU A 32 -13.89 -9.48 -0.81
C GLU A 32 -13.68 -10.97 -1.06
N ARG A 33 -13.06 -11.32 -2.20
CA ARG A 33 -12.76 -12.71 -2.57
C ARG A 33 -11.50 -13.26 -1.92
N LEU A 34 -10.69 -12.40 -1.29
CA LEU A 34 -9.46 -12.85 -0.63
C LEU A 34 -9.76 -13.51 0.73
N PRO A 35 -9.01 -14.56 1.11
CA PRO A 35 -9.07 -15.11 2.46
C PRO A 35 -8.86 -14.03 3.52
N PRO A 36 -9.52 -14.11 4.69
CA PRO A 36 -9.37 -13.11 5.77
C PRO A 36 -7.92 -12.78 6.13
N ILE A 37 -7.06 -13.80 6.19
CA ILE A 37 -5.63 -13.62 6.49
C ILE A 37 -4.90 -12.83 5.40
N THR A 38 -5.29 -12.97 4.14
CA THR A 38 -4.69 -12.25 3.01
C THR A 38 -5.11 -10.79 3.02
N ARG A 39 -6.38 -10.48 3.34
CA ARG A 39 -6.85 -9.11 3.52
C ARG A 39 -6.08 -8.38 4.63
N LEU A 40 -5.88 -9.03 5.77
CA LEU A 40 -5.10 -8.48 6.88
C LEU A 40 -3.65 -8.19 6.49
N ARG A 41 -3.01 -9.11 5.74
CA ARG A 41 -1.65 -8.90 5.23
C ARG A 41 -1.57 -7.72 4.27
N LEU A 42 -2.56 -7.59 3.39
CA LEU A 42 -2.61 -6.49 2.42
C LEU A 42 -2.86 -5.15 3.10
N LEU A 43 -3.74 -5.11 4.12
CA LEU A 43 -3.96 -3.93 4.95
C LEU A 43 -2.68 -3.52 5.70
N ALA A 44 -1.99 -4.48 6.32
CA ALA A 44 -0.72 -4.22 6.97
C ALA A 44 0.33 -3.68 5.97
N PHE A 45 0.38 -4.25 4.77
CA PHE A 45 1.26 -3.80 3.70
C PHE A 45 0.93 -2.37 3.21
N MET A 46 -0.35 -2.03 3.03
CA MET A 46 -0.75 -0.66 2.68
C MET A 46 -0.38 0.34 3.78
N SER A 47 -0.62 -0.02 5.04
CA SER A 47 -0.23 0.79 6.19
C SER A 47 1.28 1.02 6.27
N LEU A 48 2.06 0.04 5.82
CA LEU A 48 3.52 0.12 5.78
C LEU A 48 4.06 1.03 4.67
N ILE A 49 3.37 1.10 3.55
CA ILE A 49 3.73 2.02 2.47
C ILE A 49 3.40 3.46 2.88
N ASP A 50 2.28 3.67 3.56
CA ASP A 50 1.79 4.99 3.95
C ASP A 50 2.66 5.64 5.04
N ASP A 51 2.96 4.89 6.11
CA ASP A 51 3.92 5.32 7.13
C ASP A 51 4.83 4.15 7.56
N PRO A 52 5.98 3.99 6.87
CA PRO A 52 6.95 2.95 7.20
C PRO A 52 7.51 3.09 8.62
N GLN A 53 7.59 4.33 9.14
CA GLN A 53 8.20 4.62 10.44
C GLN A 53 7.24 4.31 11.59
N ALA A 54 5.93 4.52 11.40
CA ALA A 54 4.91 4.15 12.40
C ALA A 54 4.89 2.64 12.70
N THR A 55 5.19 1.81 11.70
CA THR A 55 5.00 0.36 11.82
C THR A 55 6.27 -0.38 12.25
N LYS A 56 7.42 0.30 12.38
CA LYS A 56 8.74 -0.30 12.71
C LYS A 56 9.00 -1.56 11.88
N ALA A 57 8.66 -1.53 10.61
CA ALA A 57 8.86 -2.65 9.73
C ALA A 57 9.65 -2.27 8.50
N LEU A 58 10.40 -3.24 8.00
CA LEU A 58 11.24 -3.09 6.83
C LEU A 58 10.66 -3.94 5.72
N LEU A 59 10.34 -3.31 4.59
CA LEU A 59 9.89 -3.98 3.38
C LEU A 59 11.03 -4.00 2.37
N ASP A 60 11.56 -5.19 2.10
CA ASP A 60 12.54 -5.40 1.02
C ASP A 60 11.84 -6.00 -0.19
N VAL A 61 12.20 -5.50 -1.37
CA VAL A 61 11.85 -6.09 -2.67
C VAL A 61 13.16 -6.47 -3.37
N ASP A 62 13.35 -7.75 -3.65
CA ASP A 62 14.52 -8.18 -4.42
C ASP A 62 14.28 -8.05 -5.94
N SER A 63 15.34 -8.22 -6.73
CA SER A 63 15.29 -8.15 -8.20
C SER A 63 14.49 -9.28 -8.86
N SER A 64 14.08 -10.30 -8.10
CA SER A 64 13.18 -11.37 -8.56
C SER A 64 11.70 -11.04 -8.31
N GLY A 65 11.41 -9.91 -7.66
CA GLY A 65 10.05 -9.49 -7.28
C GLY A 65 9.55 -10.18 -6.01
N ARG A 66 10.42 -10.84 -5.23
CA ARG A 66 10.02 -11.37 -3.92
C ARG A 66 9.93 -10.24 -2.93
N LEU A 67 8.82 -10.23 -2.19
CA LEU A 67 8.55 -9.27 -1.12
C LEU A 67 8.90 -9.91 0.23
N ARG A 68 9.76 -9.25 1.01
CA ARG A 68 10.07 -9.65 2.39
C ARG A 68 9.69 -8.52 3.33
N LEU A 69 8.72 -8.80 4.21
CA LEU A 69 8.32 -7.90 5.27
C LEU A 69 8.90 -8.36 6.61
N THR A 70 9.70 -7.49 7.24
CA THR A 70 10.29 -7.72 8.57
C THR A 70 9.65 -6.79 9.59
N LEU A 71 8.84 -7.33 10.50
CA LEU A 71 8.25 -6.58 11.61
C LEU A 71 9.23 -6.57 12.80
N ALA A 72 9.72 -5.40 13.22
CA ALA A 72 10.53 -5.30 14.43
C ALA A 72 9.61 -5.29 15.65
N ALA A 73 9.39 -6.46 16.27
CA ALA A 73 8.73 -6.55 17.57
C ALA A 73 9.66 -5.96 18.64
N TYR A 74 9.25 -4.87 19.31
CA TYR A 74 10.01 -4.39 20.46
C TYR A 74 9.83 -5.35 21.64
N GLY A 75 10.93 -6.00 22.04
CA GLY A 75 10.97 -6.77 23.28
C GLY A 75 12.14 -7.75 23.46
N VAL A 76 13.39 -7.37 23.16
CA VAL A 76 14.47 -7.90 24.01
C VAL A 76 14.44 -7.07 25.28
N ARG A 77 13.71 -7.57 26.29
CA ARG A 77 13.93 -7.15 27.68
C ARG A 77 15.42 -7.35 27.96
N SER A 78 16.09 -6.32 28.48
CA SER A 78 17.37 -6.48 29.13
C SER A 78 17.30 -7.64 30.12
N ALA A 79 18.08 -8.69 29.88
CA ALA A 79 18.32 -9.76 30.83
C ALA A 79 19.84 -9.95 30.95
N ASN A 80 20.37 -9.40 32.04
CA ASN A 80 21.62 -9.71 32.72
C ASN A 80 22.46 -10.89 32.21
N GLN A 81 23.76 -10.64 32.06
CA GLN A 81 24.89 -11.28 32.78
C GLN A 81 26.17 -10.78 32.06
N GLY A 82 27.08 -10.01 32.66
CA GLY A 82 27.71 -10.26 33.95
C GLY A 82 29.01 -11.04 33.71
N HIS A 83 30.12 -10.32 33.50
CA HIS A 83 31.48 -10.50 34.01
C HIS A 83 32.41 -9.50 33.33
#